data_AF-A0A448ZA24-F1
#
_entry.id   AF-A0A448ZA24-F1
#
_cell.length_a   1.000
_cell.length_b   1.000
_cell.length_c   1.000
_cell.angle_alpha   90.00
_cell.angle_beta   90.00
_cell.angle_gamma   90.00
#
_symmetry.space_group_name_H-M   'P 1'
#
loop_
_entity.id
_entity.type
_entity.pdbx_description
1 polymer ?
#
loop_
_entity_poly.entity_id
_entity_poly.type
_entity_poly.pdbx_seq_one_letter_code
_entity_poly.pdbx_strand_id
1 'polypeptide(L)'
;MLHTAFKQATRLALRNSRHRWASTTTPAFVRAKRASAQKGNFGKTWLSDPATYPIIAVMGGALALLLGVSGSCLLYNPDVQINANKRGSILRE
;
A
#
# COMPACT_ATOMS: atom_id res chain seq x y z
N MET A 1 -8.34 62.48 -2.77
CA MET A 1 -7.41 61.41 -2.35
C MET A 1 -7.94 60.49 -1.23
N LEU A 2 -8.92 60.92 -0.42
CA LEU A 2 -9.55 60.08 0.63
C LEU A 2 -10.44 58.93 0.11
N HIS A 3 -11.07 59.10 -1.06
CA HIS A 3 -12.04 58.14 -1.61
C HIS A 3 -11.40 56.83 -2.12
N THR A 4 -10.13 56.86 -2.51
CA THR A 4 -9.36 55.68 -2.94
C THR A 4 -8.82 54.87 -1.77
N ALA A 5 -8.39 55.54 -0.69
CA ALA A 5 -7.93 54.90 0.54
C ALA A 5 -9.06 54.09 1.22
N PHE A 6 -10.28 54.64 1.28
CA PHE A 6 -11.42 53.94 1.86
C PHE A 6 -11.78 52.66 1.09
N LYS A 7 -11.73 52.70 -0.25
CA LYS A 7 -11.95 51.53 -1.12
C LYS A 7 -10.85 50.47 -0.98
N GLN A 8 -9.61 50.87 -0.69
CA GLN A 8 -8.51 49.94 -0.41
C GLN A 8 -8.64 49.30 0.97
N ALA A 9 -9.00 50.09 1.99
CA ALA A 9 -9.20 49.61 3.37
C ALA A 9 -10.35 48.59 3.47
N THR A 10 -11.47 48.83 2.78
CA THR A 10 -12.60 47.87 2.74
C THR A 10 -12.24 46.59 2.00
N ARG A 11 -11.47 46.65 0.91
CA ARG A 11 -10.98 45.44 0.21
C ARG A 11 -10.02 44.62 1.07
N LEU A 12 -9.15 45.27 1.84
CA LEU A 12 -8.23 44.60 2.76
C LEU A 12 -8.97 43.99 3.96
N ALA A 13 -9.97 44.67 4.51
CA ALA A 13 -10.81 44.15 5.59
C ALA A 13 -11.63 42.93 5.14
N LEU A 14 -12.23 42.97 3.95
CA LEU A 14 -12.97 41.82 3.38
C LEU A 14 -12.05 40.63 3.07
N ARG A 15 -10.82 40.87 2.62
CA ARG A 15 -9.83 39.80 2.39
C ARG A 15 -9.43 39.10 3.69
N ASN A 16 -9.27 39.85 4.78
CA ASN A 16 -8.91 39.30 6.09
C ASN A 16 -10.08 38.54 6.75
N SER A 17 -11.32 38.98 6.53
CA SER A 17 -12.52 38.31 7.04
C SER A 17 -12.83 36.97 6.38
N ARG A 18 -12.35 36.73 5.14
CA ARG A 18 -12.56 35.46 4.43
C ARG A 18 -11.71 34.29 4.94
N HIS A 19 -10.62 34.56 5.66
CA HIS A 19 -9.74 33.50 6.19
C HIS A 19 -10.10 33.02 7.61
N ARG A 20 -11.05 33.66 8.29
CA ARG A 20 -11.38 33.35 9.71
C ARG A 20 -12.51 32.33 9.94
N TRP A 21 -13.18 31.85 8.89
CA TRP A 21 -14.37 30.99 9.02
C TRP A 21 -14.20 29.56 8.50
N ALA A 22 -12.97 29.11 8.27
CA ALA A 22 -12.68 27.73 7.84
C ALA A 22 -11.86 26.95 8.88
N SER A 23 -12.02 27.24 10.17
CA SER A 23 -11.58 26.33 11.23
C SER A 23 -12.59 25.18 11.32
N THR A 24 -12.57 24.28 10.33
CA THR A 24 -13.16 22.95 10.46
C THR A 24 -12.37 22.23 11.53
N THR A 25 -12.77 22.40 12.80
CA THR A 25 -12.26 21.65 13.94
C THR A 25 -12.68 20.20 13.71
N THR A 26 -11.87 19.47 12.96
CA THR A 26 -12.09 18.04 12.78
C THR A 26 -12.00 17.46 14.19
N PRO A 27 -13.03 16.73 14.67
CA PRO A 27 -13.00 16.19 16.02
C PRO A 27 -11.70 15.43 16.23
N ALA A 28 -11.08 15.53 17.41
CA ALA A 28 -9.82 14.85 17.69
C ALA A 28 -9.89 13.35 17.36
N PHE A 29 -11.06 12.72 17.55
CA PHE A 29 -11.31 11.33 17.15
C PHE A 29 -11.29 11.12 15.62
N VAL A 30 -11.79 12.06 14.82
CA VAL A 30 -11.74 11.99 13.33
C VAL A 30 -10.30 12.16 12.86
N ARG A 31 -9.52 13.02 13.52
CA ARG A 31 -8.07 13.16 13.26
C ARG A 31 -7.32 11.90 13.66
N ALA A 32 -7.63 11.29 14.81
CA ALA A 32 -7.04 10.04 15.27
C ALA A 32 -7.41 8.86 14.35
N LYS A 33 -8.67 8.74 13.92
CA LYS A 33 -9.10 7.74 12.93
C LYS A 33 -8.39 7.91 11.59
N ARG A 34 -8.18 9.15 11.13
CA ARG A 34 -7.42 9.43 9.90
C ARG A 34 -5.93 9.16 10.07
N ALA A 35 -5.36 9.41 11.25
CA ALA A 35 -3.98 9.08 11.58
C ALA A 35 -3.74 7.57 11.72
N SER A 36 -4.71 6.80 12.23
CA SER A 36 -4.67 5.33 12.23
C SER A 36 -4.98 4.74 10.85
N ALA A 37 -5.76 5.45 10.02
CA ALA A 37 -5.96 5.13 8.61
C ALA A 37 -4.80 5.58 7.71
N GLN A 38 -3.84 6.33 8.24
CA GLN A 38 -2.62 6.72 7.53
C GLN A 38 -1.76 5.47 7.37
N LYS A 39 -2.00 4.75 6.26
CA LYS A 39 -1.25 3.63 5.70
C LYS A 39 -0.24 3.07 6.69
N GLY A 40 -0.73 2.24 7.63
CA GLY A 40 0.10 1.61 8.64
C GLY A 40 1.34 1.03 7.98
N ASN A 41 2.52 1.47 8.44
CA ASN A 41 3.76 0.95 7.92
C ASN A 41 3.78 -0.55 8.22
N PHE A 42 3.74 -1.39 7.18
CA PHE A 42 3.65 -2.85 7.28
C PHE A 42 4.68 -3.39 8.27
N GLY A 43 5.92 -2.89 8.20
CA GLY A 43 6.97 -3.30 9.13
C GLY A 43 6.69 -2.97 10.59
N LYS A 44 6.05 -1.83 10.88
CA LYS A 44 5.71 -1.41 12.26
C LYS A 44 4.42 -2.02 12.80
N THR A 45 3.60 -2.64 11.96
CA THR A 45 2.30 -3.18 12.37
C THR A 45 2.31 -4.71 12.37
N TRP A 46 2.97 -5.30 11.37
CA TRP A 46 3.06 -6.75 11.20
C TRP A 46 4.39 -7.32 11.70
N LEU A 47 5.53 -6.70 11.35
CA LEU A 47 6.84 -7.27 11.71
C LEU A 47 7.30 -6.93 13.13
N SER A 48 6.61 -6.03 13.83
CA SER A 48 6.90 -5.73 15.24
C SER A 48 6.19 -6.65 16.23
N ASP A 49 5.16 -7.37 15.78
CA ASP A 49 4.34 -8.24 16.63
C ASP A 49 4.92 -9.67 16.64
N PRO A 50 5.38 -10.20 17.80
CA PRO A 50 5.87 -11.57 17.93
C PRO A 50 4.87 -12.64 17.48
N ALA A 51 3.56 -12.38 17.61
CA ALA A 51 2.52 -13.33 17.20
C ALA A 51 2.42 -13.49 15.67
N THR A 52 3.04 -12.60 14.90
CA THR A 52 3.03 -12.66 13.43
C THR A 52 3.98 -13.72 12.88
N TYR A 53 5.09 -14.03 13.55
CA TYR A 53 6.10 -14.95 13.03
C TYR A 53 5.64 -16.41 12.85
N PRO A 54 4.84 -16.99 13.77
CA PRO A 54 4.25 -18.32 13.54
C PRO A 54 3.37 -18.37 12.29
N ILE A 55 2.60 -17.30 12.02
CA ILE A 55 1.76 -17.21 10.82
C ILE A 55 2.63 -17.15 9.56
N ILE A 56 3.69 -16.34 9.58
CA ILE A 56 4.66 -16.27 8.48
C ILE A 56 5.30 -17.65 8.23
N ALA A 57 5.66 -18.38 9.28
CA ALA A 57 6.27 -19.71 9.15
C ALA A 57 5.33 -20.72 8.48
N VAL A 58 4.06 -20.77 8.88
CA VAL A 58 3.07 -21.69 8.27
C VAL A 58 2.79 -21.32 6.82
N MET A 59 2.57 -20.04 6.53
CA MET A 59 2.32 -19.57 5.16
C MET A 59 3.53 -19.77 4.25
N GLY A 60 4.73 -19.47 4.76
CA GLY A 60 5.99 -19.69 4.05
C GLY A 60 6.24 -21.17 3.77
N GLY A 61 6.00 -22.04 4.76
CA GLY A 61 6.12 -23.49 4.60
C GLY A 61 5.14 -24.05 3.56
N ALA A 62 3.88 -23.64 3.61
CA ALA A 62 2.88 -24.05 2.62
C ALA A 62 3.27 -23.62 1.20
N LEU A 63 3.72 -22.37 1.03
CA LEU A 63 4.19 -21.86 -0.26
C LEU A 63 5.44 -22.61 -0.76
N ALA A 64 6.40 -22.88 0.12
CA ALA A 64 7.60 -23.62 -0.24
C ALA A 64 7.28 -25.04 -0.72
N LEU A 65 6.34 -25.74 -0.06
CA LEU A 65 5.90 -27.07 -0.50
C LEU A 65 5.18 -27.02 -1.84
N LEU A 66 4.25 -26.07 -2.02
CA LEU A 66 3.53 -25.91 -3.28
C LEU A 66 4.48 -25.59 -4.44
N LEU A 67 5.41 -24.65 -4.24
CA LEU A 67 6.41 -24.27 -5.24
C LEU A 67 7.43 -25.39 -5.48
N GLY A 68 7.81 -26.13 -4.44
CA GLY A 68 8.71 -27.27 -4.56
C GLY A 68 8.10 -28.36 -5.45
N VAL A 69 6.89 -28.81 -5.14
CA VAL A 69 6.21 -29.86 -5.92
C VAL A 69 5.88 -29.37 -7.34
N SER A 70 5.27 -28.20 -7.46
CA SER A 70 4.94 -27.64 -8.79
C SER A 70 6.18 -27.38 -9.63
N GLY A 71 7.26 -26.85 -9.02
CA GLY A 71 8.55 -26.65 -9.67
C GLY A 71 9.19 -27.95 -10.11
N SER A 72 9.16 -29.00 -9.27
CA SER A 72 9.65 -30.32 -9.65
C SER A 72 8.87 -30.91 -10.83
N CYS A 73 7.53 -30.81 -10.81
CA CYS A 73 6.69 -31.23 -11.91
C CYS A 73 6.91 -30.38 -13.17
N LEU A 74 7.21 -29.09 -13.06
CA LEU A 74 7.47 -28.25 -14.24
C LEU A 74 8.84 -28.58 -14.86
N LEU A 75 9.87 -28.70 -14.03
CA LEU A 75 11.27 -28.77 -14.47
C LEU A 75 11.74 -30.18 -14.83
N TYR A 76 11.20 -31.21 -14.18
CA TYR A 76 11.66 -32.60 -14.33
C TYR A 76 10.63 -33.52 -14.98
N ASN A 77 9.40 -33.07 -15.20
CA ASN A 77 8.43 -33.89 -15.91
C ASN A 77 8.80 -33.93 -17.41
N PRO A 78 9.01 -35.13 -18.00
CA PRO A 78 9.33 -35.29 -19.41
C PRO A 78 8.30 -34.64 -20.36
N ASP A 79 7.04 -34.58 -19.96
CA ASP A 79 5.94 -34.03 -20.78
C ASP A 79 6.00 -32.50 -20.88
N VAL A 80 6.67 -31.84 -19.94
CA VAL A 80 6.71 -30.38 -19.85
C VAL A 80 8.00 -29.84 -20.46
N GLN A 81 7.94 -29.46 -21.74
CA GLN A 81 9.10 -28.97 -22.51
C GLN A 81 9.35 -27.46 -22.32
N ILE A 82 9.76 -27.04 -21.11
CA ILE A 82 10.13 -25.63 -20.83
C ILE A 82 11.36 -25.24 -21.65
N ASN A 83 12.32 -26.16 -21.79
CA ASN A 83 13.55 -25.92 -22.54
C ASN A 83 13.26 -25.91 -24.05
N ALA A 84 13.45 -24.76 -24.69
CA ALA A 84 13.24 -24.58 -26.13
C ALA A 84 14.06 -25.56 -26.99
N ASN A 85 15.24 -25.97 -26.52
CA ASN A 85 16.13 -26.88 -27.24
C ASN A 85 15.65 -28.34 -27.24
N LYS A 86 14.64 -28.68 -26.43
CA LYS A 86 14.03 -30.02 -26.37
C LYS A 86 12.62 -30.07 -26.96
N ARG A 87 12.16 -28.98 -27.59
CA ARG A 87 10.85 -28.91 -28.24
C ARG A 87 10.81 -29.89 -29.41
N GLY A 88 10.08 -30.99 -29.26
CA GLY A 88 9.96 -32.04 -30.29
C GLY A 88 10.83 -33.29 -30.09
N SER A 89 11.53 -33.43 -28.96
CA SER A 89 12.09 -34.74 -28.61
C SER A 89 10.94 -35.72 -28.33
N ILE A 90 10.84 -36.77 -29.15
CA ILE A 90 9.88 -37.86 -28.93
C ILE A 90 10.26 -38.58 -27.64
N LEU A 91 9.35 -38.60 -26.67
CA LEU A 91 9.47 -39.46 -25.49
C LEU A 91 9.36 -40.91 -25.95
N ARG A 92 10.48 -41.64 -25.86
CA ARG A 92 10.51 -43.08 -26.10
C ARG A 92 10.58 -43.75 -24.74
N GLU A 93 9.61 -44.61 -24.51
CA GLU A 93 9.44 -45.46 -23.33
C GLU A 93 10.51 -46.54 -23.19
#